data_AF-A0A357I5N1-F1
#
_entry.id   AF-A0A357I5N1-F1
#
_cell.length_a   1.000
_cell.length_b   1.000
_cell.length_c   1.000
_cell.angle_alpha   90.00
_cell.angle_beta   90.00
_cell.angle_gamma   90.00
#
_symmetry.space_group_name_H-M   'P 1'
#
loop_
_entity.id
_entity.type
_entity.pdbx_description
1 polymer ?
#
loop_
_entity_poly.entity_id
_entity_poly.type
_entity_poly.pdbx_seq_one_letter_code
_entity_poly.pdbx_strand_id
1 'polypeptide(L)'
;ELDDCAFPLLKDVVATTDMDEGFKDVNWALLVGSVPRKAGMERGDLLGINGKVFTGQGKAIGANAAPDVRVLVVGNPCNTNCLIAMNNAEGVP
;
A
#
# COMPACT_ATOMS: atom_id res chain seq x y z
N GLU A 1 11.79 -18.73 -6.88
CA GLU A 1 11.65 -18.90 -5.42
C GLU A 1 10.24 -19.30 -4.99
N LEU A 2 9.21 -18.45 -5.13
CA LEU A 2 7.84 -18.83 -4.72
C LEU A 2 7.30 -20.06 -5.45
N ASP A 3 7.48 -20.12 -6.78
CA ASP A 3 7.04 -21.25 -7.60
C ASP A 3 7.83 -22.54 -7.28
N ASP A 4 9.12 -22.41 -6.98
CA ASP A 4 10.01 -23.54 -6.66
C ASP A 4 9.62 -24.23 -5.34
N CYS A 5 8.95 -23.51 -4.45
CA CYS A 5 8.46 -24.04 -3.17
C CYS A 5 7.17 -24.87 -3.30
N ALA A 6 6.49 -24.83 -4.45
CA ALA A 6 5.26 -25.59 -4.73
C ALA A 6 4.19 -25.48 -3.61
N PHE A 7 4.00 -24.28 -3.05
CA PHE A 7 3.09 -24.07 -1.92
C PHE A 7 1.64 -24.41 -2.31
N PRO A 8 0.96 -25.35 -1.64
CA PRO A 8 -0.39 -25.78 -2.04
C PRO A 8 -1.45 -24.67 -1.86
N LEU A 9 -1.18 -23.70 -0.99
CA LEU A 9 -2.06 -22.56 -0.73
C LEU A 9 -1.84 -21.39 -1.71
N LEU A 10 -0.68 -21.32 -2.36
CA LEU A 10 -0.40 -20.28 -3.35
C LEU A 10 -1.03 -20.68 -4.68
N LYS A 11 -2.02 -19.92 -5.13
CA LYS A 11 -2.75 -20.21 -6.36
C LYS A 11 -2.27 -19.40 -7.55
N ASP A 12 -1.88 -18.15 -7.29
CA ASP A 12 -1.45 -17.22 -8.32
C ASP A 12 -0.55 -16.13 -7.71
N VAL A 13 0.30 -15.54 -8.55
CA VAL A 13 1.14 -14.39 -8.21
C VAL A 13 1.11 -13.39 -9.37
N VAL A 14 0.60 -12.20 -9.09
CA VAL A 14 0.65 -11.07 -10.02
C VAL A 14 1.73 -10.11 -9.57
N ALA A 15 2.79 -9.96 -10.37
CA ALA A 15 3.83 -8.97 -10.16
C ALA A 15 3.62 -7.80 -11.12
N THR A 16 3.31 -6.63 -10.57
CA THR A 16 3.00 -5.44 -11.36
C THR A 16 3.61 -4.17 -10.76
N THR A 17 3.73 -3.15 -11.59
CA THR A 17 4.06 -1.77 -11.19
C THR A 17 2.86 -0.83 -11.28
N ASP A 18 1.73 -1.33 -11.78
CA ASP A 18 0.46 -0.60 -11.87
C ASP A 18 -0.31 -0.73 -10.54
N MET A 19 -0.72 0.39 -9.96
CA MET A 19 -1.43 0.37 -8.68
C MET A 19 -2.87 -0.13 -8.81
N ASP A 20 -3.55 0.15 -9.91
CA ASP A 20 -4.93 -0.27 -10.11
C ASP A 20 -4.99 -1.78 -10.30
N GLU A 21 -4.05 -2.36 -11.03
CA GLU A 21 -3.90 -3.82 -11.12
C GLU A 21 -3.50 -4.42 -9.77
N GLY A 22 -2.53 -3.82 -9.07
CA GLY A 22 -2.01 -4.35 -7.81
C GLY A 22 -3.01 -4.33 -6.65
N PHE A 23 -3.97 -3.40 -6.65
CA PHE A 23 -5.04 -3.32 -5.63
C PHE A 23 -6.37 -3.91 -6.09
N LYS A 24 -6.46 -4.46 -7.30
CA LYS A 24 -7.70 -5.02 -7.82
C LYS A 24 -8.20 -6.20 -6.96
N ASP A 25 -9.44 -6.10 -6.49
CA ASP A 25 -10.17 -7.14 -5.77
C ASP A 25 -9.46 -7.66 -4.49
N VAL A 26 -8.49 -6.91 -3.94
CA VAL A 26 -7.73 -7.36 -2.77
C VAL A 26 -8.57 -7.29 -1.49
N ASN A 27 -8.57 -8.36 -0.69
CA ASN A 27 -9.16 -8.35 0.66
C ASN A 27 -8.16 -7.90 1.74
N TRP A 28 -6.86 -7.97 1.47
CA TRP A 28 -5.80 -7.51 2.36
C TRP A 28 -4.74 -6.72 1.60
N ALA A 29 -4.46 -5.51 2.06
CA ALA A 29 -3.40 -4.65 1.53
C ALA A 29 -2.31 -4.43 2.59
N LEU A 30 -1.12 -4.99 2.36
CA LEU A 30 0.04 -4.83 3.25
C LEU A 30 0.98 -3.77 2.66
N LEU A 31 0.87 -2.54 3.16
CA LEU A 31 1.62 -1.39 2.64
C LEU A 31 2.99 -1.30 3.33
N VAL A 32 3.93 -2.09 2.80
CA VAL A 32 5.30 -2.21 3.34
C VAL A 32 6.24 -1.12 2.81
N GLY A 33 6.10 -0.78 1.52
CA GLY A 33 6.98 0.18 0.87
C GLY A 33 6.76 1.61 1.38
N SER A 34 7.81 2.23 1.90
CA SER A 34 7.86 3.67 2.16
C SER A 34 9.24 4.22 1.80
N VAL A 35 9.32 5.54 1.60
CA VAL A 35 10.61 6.18 1.34
C VAL A 35 11.36 6.27 2.66
N PRO A 36 12.55 5.64 2.78
CA PRO A 36 13.35 5.74 3.99
C PRO A 36 13.94 7.15 4.12
N ARG A 37 14.15 7.59 5.35
CA ARG A 37 14.82 8.87 5.61
C ARG A 37 16.24 8.85 5.05
N LYS A 38 16.57 9.82 4.21
CA LYS A 38 17.93 10.01 3.66
C LYS A 38 18.70 11.04 4.48
N ALA A 39 20.04 11.01 4.40
CA ALA A 39 20.88 12.02 5.01
C ALA A 39 20.53 13.42 4.46
N GLY A 40 20.46 14.40 5.36
CA GLY A 40 20.05 15.77 5.02
C GLY A 40 18.55 16.00 4.87
N MET A 41 17.71 14.96 4.99
CA MET A 41 16.26 15.09 4.90
C MET A 41 15.65 15.56 6.23
N GLU A 42 14.86 16.63 6.16
CA GLU A 42 14.04 17.07 7.29
C GLU A 42 12.82 16.16 7.46
N ARG A 43 12.19 16.23 8.64
CA ARG A 43 10.96 15.46 8.91
C ARG A 43 9.82 15.88 7.97
N GLY A 44 9.74 17.16 7.62
CA GLY A 44 8.74 17.70 6.70
C GLY A 44 8.86 17.09 5.29
N ASP A 45 10.09 16.98 4.78
CA ASP A 45 10.35 16.37 3.46
C ASP A 45 9.92 14.90 3.42
N LEU A 46 10.27 14.15 4.47
CA LEU A 46 9.90 12.74 4.60
C LEU A 46 8.38 12.55 4.59
N LEU A 47 7.66 13.41 5.31
CA LEU A 47 6.20 13.41 5.36
C LEU A 47 5.59 13.83 4.03
N GLY A 48 6.15 14.83 3.36
CA GLY A 48 5.68 15.29 2.05
C GLY A 48 5.84 14.24 0.95
N ILE A 49 6.96 13.51 0.95
CA ILE A 49 7.21 12.44 -0.02
C ILE A 49 6.30 11.24 0.25
N ASN A 50 6.31 10.71 1.47
CA ASN A 50 5.46 9.56 1.80
C ASN A 50 3.97 9.92 1.69
N GLY A 51 3.57 11.14 2.03
CA GLY A 51 2.19 11.58 1.88
C GLY A 51 1.68 11.46 0.45
N LYS A 52 2.48 11.83 -0.56
CA LYS A 52 2.12 11.64 -1.97
C LYS A 52 1.95 10.16 -2.35
N VAL A 53 2.84 9.30 -1.86
CA VAL A 53 2.78 7.85 -2.10
C VAL A 53 1.51 7.25 -1.51
N PHE A 54 1.21 7.55 -0.25
CA PHE A 54 0.04 6.99 0.44
C PHE A 54 -1.29 7.61 0.00
N THR A 55 -1.30 8.85 -0.52
CA THR A 55 -2.46 9.39 -1.24
C THR A 55 -2.73 8.60 -2.52
N GLY A 56 -1.71 8.26 -3.31
CA GLY A 56 -1.87 7.44 -4.51
C GLY A 56 -2.40 6.04 -4.19
N GLN A 57 -1.81 5.39 -3.18
CA GLN A 57 -2.26 4.07 -2.72
C GLN A 57 -3.69 4.10 -2.17
N GLY A 58 -4.04 5.10 -1.35
CA GLY A 58 -5.40 5.24 -0.82
C GLY A 58 -6.45 5.34 -1.94
N LYS A 59 -6.18 6.16 -2.97
CA LYS A 59 -7.08 6.29 -4.13
C LYS A 59 -7.24 4.99 -4.91
N ALA A 60 -6.14 4.29 -5.16
CA ALA A 60 -6.17 3.03 -5.90
C ALA A 60 -6.90 1.94 -5.11
N ILE A 61 -6.74 1.90 -3.77
CA ILE A 61 -7.49 1.01 -2.89
C ILE A 61 -8.99 1.34 -2.95
N GLY A 62 -9.39 2.59 -2.76
CA GLY A 62 -10.80 2.98 -2.80
C GLY A 62 -11.47 2.69 -4.15
N ALA A 63 -10.73 2.79 -5.25
CA ALA A 63 -11.25 2.54 -6.59
C ALA A 63 -11.36 1.05 -6.97
N ASN A 64 -10.43 0.21 -6.51
CA ASN A 64 -10.22 -1.14 -7.07
C ASN A 64 -10.28 -2.29 -6.06
N ALA A 65 -10.11 -2.02 -4.76
CA ALA A 65 -10.05 -3.09 -3.77
C ALA A 65 -11.42 -3.72 -3.50
N ALA A 66 -11.42 -4.88 -2.83
CA ALA A 66 -12.66 -5.50 -2.38
C ALA A 66 -13.39 -4.58 -1.39
N PRO A 67 -14.74 -4.59 -1.35
CA PRO A 67 -15.52 -3.74 -0.42
C PRO A 67 -15.24 -4.00 1.07
N ASP A 68 -14.62 -5.13 1.41
CA ASP A 68 -14.27 -5.53 2.77
C ASP A 68 -12.75 -5.52 3.04
N VAL A 69 -11.99 -4.80 2.20
CA VAL A 69 -10.53 -4.73 2.28
C VAL A 69 -10.04 -4.34 3.68
N ARG A 70 -8.96 -4.99 4.12
CA ARG A 70 -8.24 -4.67 5.35
C ARG A 70 -6.85 -4.14 5.01
N VAL A 71 -6.54 -2.95 5.49
CA VAL A 71 -5.26 -2.28 5.20
C VAL A 71 -4.35 -2.31 6.42
N LEU A 72 -3.12 -2.78 6.25
CA LEU A 72 -2.07 -2.75 7.27
C LEU A 72 -0.87 -1.94 6.74
N VAL A 73 -0.59 -0.81 7.37
CA VAL A 73 0.57 0.03 7.02
C VAL A 73 1.76 -0.33 7.89
N VAL A 74 2.85 -0.75 7.24
CA VAL A 74 4.13 -1.08 7.90
C VAL A 74 5.16 0.02 7.62
N GLY A 75 5.14 0.61 6.43
CA GLY A 75 6.10 1.63 6.01
C GLY A 75 6.05 2.89 6.89
N ASN A 76 7.20 3.27 7.46
CA ASN A 76 7.28 4.44 8.35
C ASN A 76 7.19 5.77 7.59
N PRO A 77 6.60 6.83 8.19
CA PRO A 77 5.92 6.86 9.50
C PRO A 77 4.51 6.26 9.45
N CYS A 78 4.33 5.05 9.99
CA CYS A 78 3.21 4.18 9.65
C CYS A 78 1.85 4.76 10.07
N ASN A 79 1.73 5.36 11.26
CA ASN A 79 0.47 5.96 11.71
C ASN A 79 0.02 7.11 10.81
N THR A 80 0.94 8.00 10.41
CA THR A 80 0.62 9.13 9.53
C THR A 80 0.32 8.66 8.12
N ASN A 81 1.09 7.71 7.61
CA ASN A 81 0.86 7.10 6.30
C ASN A 81 -0.52 6.39 6.24
N CYS A 82 -0.88 5.66 7.30
CA CYS A 82 -2.19 5.03 7.45
C CYS A 82 -3.32 6.06 7.43
N LEU A 83 -3.18 7.15 8.21
CA LEU A 83 -4.16 8.23 8.21
C LEU A 83 -4.33 8.85 6.82
N ILE A 84 -3.25 9.07 6.09
CA ILE A 84 -3.29 9.64 4.74
C ILE A 84 -4.00 8.69 3.77
N ALA A 85 -3.66 7.39 3.78
CA ALA A 85 -4.32 6.41 2.93
C ALA A 85 -5.83 6.33 3.22
N MET A 86 -6.21 6.23 4.48
CA MET A 86 -7.61 6.17 4.93
C MET A 86 -8.42 7.39 4.45
N ASN A 87 -7.87 8.60 4.55
CA ASN A 87 -8.55 9.82 4.08
C ASN A 87 -8.64 9.94 2.55
N ASN A 88 -8.01 9.04 1.79
CA ASN A 88 -8.01 9.05 0.32
C ASN A 88 -8.64 7.78 -0.29
N ALA A 89 -9.14 6.85 0.54
CA ALA A 89 -9.74 5.59 0.13
C ALA A 89 -11.27 5.62 0.34
N GLU A 90 -11.96 6.44 -0.46
CA GLU A 90 -13.42 6.56 -0.36
C GLU A 90 -14.13 5.26 -0.76
N GLY A 91 -15.19 4.89 -0.04
CA GLY A 91 -16.04 3.73 -0.39
C GLY A 91 -15.62 2.39 0.21
N VAL A 92 -14.49 2.34 0.93
CA VAL A 92 -14.01 1.15 1.65
C VAL A 92 -13.85 1.43 3.16
N PRO A 93 -13.85 0.41 4.03
CA PRO A 93 -13.77 0.56 5.49
C PRO A 93 -12.50 1.25 6.02
#